data_AF-A0A920E231-F1
#
_entry.id   AF-A0A920E231-F1
#
_cell.length_a   1.000
_cell.length_b   1.000
_cell.length_c   1.000
_cell.angle_alpha   90.00
_cell.angle_beta   90.00
_cell.angle_gamma   90.00
#
_symmetry.space_group_name_H-M   'P 1'
#
loop_
_entity.id
_entity.type
_entity.pdbx_description
1 polymer ?
#
loop_
_entity_poly.entity_id
_entity_poly.type
_entity_poly.pdbx_seq_one_letter_code
_entity_poly.pdbx_strand_id
1 'polypeptide(L)'
;MQAFPLKTDINHRIGTLCVIDRIPKSLTNSQYKVMEGLAEQATTLLELRRRSLALMDEFCQMHHAQGLITTCSYCKSIRDSEGFWQPIERFLMQHSTLNFSHGICPECMNEHFPDVQNSRAESSNNQS
;
A
#
# COMPACT_ATOMS: atom_id res chain seq x y z
N MET A 1 -2.02 41.25 -10.22
CA MET A 1 -1.57 39.86 -10.11
C MET A 1 -0.14 39.80 -10.63
N GLN A 2 0.81 39.33 -9.83
CA GLN A 2 2.21 39.16 -10.23
C GLN A 2 2.51 37.66 -10.30
N ALA A 3 3.12 37.24 -11.41
CA ALA A 3 3.20 35.85 -11.83
C ALA A 3 4.66 35.45 -12.08
N PHE A 4 5.07 34.32 -11.52
CA PHE A 4 6.42 33.78 -11.56
C PHE A 4 6.39 32.42 -12.24
N PRO A 5 7.09 32.21 -13.38
CA PRO A 5 6.96 30.98 -14.14
C PRO A 5 7.61 29.81 -13.40
N LEU A 6 6.87 28.69 -13.30
CA LEU A 6 7.43 27.43 -12.84
C LEU A 6 8.03 26.72 -14.05
N LYS A 7 9.36 26.64 -14.07
CA LYS A 7 10.14 26.07 -15.17
C LYS A 7 11.01 24.93 -14.67
N THR A 8 11.14 23.89 -15.49
CA THR A 8 12.12 22.83 -15.27
C THR A 8 13.52 23.29 -15.67
N ASP A 9 14.51 22.46 -15.35
CA ASP A 9 15.91 22.59 -15.78
C ASP A 9 16.09 22.79 -17.30
N ILE A 10 15.26 22.13 -18.12
CA ILE A 10 15.21 22.27 -19.59
C ILE A 10 14.38 23.49 -20.07
N ASN A 11 14.11 24.46 -19.20
CA ASN A 11 13.31 25.67 -19.47
C ASN A 11 11.87 25.37 -19.97
N HIS A 12 11.35 24.18 -19.67
CA HIS A 12 9.96 23.81 -19.98
C HIS A 12 9.02 24.35 -18.90
N ARG A 13 7.98 25.09 -19.30
CA ARG A 13 7.04 25.73 -18.35
C ARG A 13 5.95 24.75 -17.92
N ILE A 14 5.95 24.39 -16.64
CA ILE A 14 4.95 23.48 -16.03
C ILE A 14 3.82 24.22 -15.33
N GLY A 15 3.96 25.52 -15.09
CA GLY A 15 2.94 26.30 -14.39
C GLY A 15 3.37 27.72 -14.06
N THR A 16 2.72 28.32 -13.06
CA THR A 16 3.01 29.67 -12.60
C THR A 16 2.65 29.81 -11.12
N LEU A 17 3.58 30.37 -10.35
CA LEU A 17 3.36 30.81 -8.97
C LEU A 17 2.84 32.24 -9.00
N CYS A 18 1.68 32.50 -8.40
CA CYS A 18 1.04 33.79 -8.45
C CYS A 18 0.83 34.36 -7.05
N VAL A 19 1.14 35.64 -6.88
CA VAL A 19 0.74 36.40 -5.69
C VAL A 19 -0.65 36.99 -5.94
N ILE A 20 -1.59 36.65 -5.07
CA ILE A 20 -2.97 37.09 -5.13
C ILE A 20 -3.22 38.04 -3.94
N ASP A 21 -3.27 39.33 -4.23
CA ASP A 21 -3.59 40.37 -3.25
C ASP A 21 -4.99 40.94 -3.50
N ARG A 22 -5.76 41.17 -2.43
CA ARG A 22 -7.08 41.85 -2.49
C ARG A 22 -6.96 43.37 -2.66
N ILE A 23 -5.77 43.92 -2.38
CA ILE A 23 -5.45 45.34 -2.54
C ILE A 23 -4.22 45.42 -3.45
N PRO A 24 -4.23 46.19 -4.55
CA PRO A 24 -3.09 46.25 -5.46
C PRO A 24 -1.84 46.78 -4.77
N LYS A 25 -0.82 45.93 -4.62
CA LYS A 25 0.54 46.31 -4.23
C LYS A 25 1.52 45.85 -5.30
N SER A 26 2.51 46.68 -5.61
CA SER A 26 3.70 46.26 -6.34
C SER A 26 4.65 45.55 -5.39
N LEU A 27 5.27 44.46 -5.84
CA LEU A 27 6.32 43.83 -5.05
C LEU A 27 7.56 44.72 -5.12
N THR A 28 8.21 44.89 -3.98
CA THR A 28 9.56 45.46 -3.93
C THR A 28 10.56 44.50 -4.59
N ASN A 29 11.73 45.00 -4.98
CA ASN A 29 12.78 44.17 -5.61
C ASN A 29 13.22 42.99 -4.73
N SER A 30 13.25 43.15 -3.40
CA SER A 30 13.57 42.07 -2.48
C SER A 30 12.50 40.99 -2.48
N GLN A 31 11.22 41.38 -2.46
CA GLN A 31 10.10 40.43 -2.53
C GLN A 31 10.05 39.70 -3.87
N TYR A 32 10.35 40.39 -4.97
CA TYR A 32 10.41 39.76 -6.29
C TYR A 32 11.44 38.62 -6.34
N LYS A 33 12.66 38.86 -5.82
CA LYS A 33 13.71 37.83 -5.72
C LYS A 33 13.30 36.65 -4.84
N VAL A 34 12.59 36.91 -3.75
CA VAL A 34 12.06 35.83 -2.89
C VAL A 34 11.05 34.98 -3.67
N MET A 35 10.15 35.61 -4.42
CA MET A 35 9.15 34.88 -5.22
C MET A 35 9.78 34.08 -6.36
N GLU A 36 10.87 34.58 -6.96
CA GLU A 36 11.67 33.85 -7.94
C GLU A 36 12.31 32.60 -7.32
N GLY A 37 12.98 32.75 -6.16
CA GLY A 37 13.54 31.61 -5.42
C GLY A 37 12.47 30.61 -4.97
N LEU A 38 11.28 31.07 -4.57
CA LEU A 38 10.16 30.19 -4.24
C LEU A 38 9.66 29.41 -5.46
N ALA A 39 9.63 30.04 -6.63
CA ALA A 39 9.25 29.37 -7.87
C ALA A 39 10.25 28.25 -8.21
N GLU A 40 11.54 28.48 -8.06
CA GLU A 40 12.60 27.47 -8.25
C GLU A 40 12.54 26.32 -7.23
N GLN A 41 12.24 26.64 -5.96
CA GLN A 41 12.05 25.61 -4.94
C GLN A 41 10.80 24.77 -5.22
N ALA A 42 9.70 25.41 -5.63
CA ALA A 42 8.47 24.74 -5.97
C ALA A 42 8.64 23.80 -7.17
N THR A 43 9.36 24.22 -8.22
CA THR A 43 9.64 23.35 -9.38
C THR A 43 10.45 22.13 -8.97
N THR A 44 11.50 22.33 -8.16
CA THR A 44 12.33 21.23 -7.62
C THR A 44 11.49 20.21 -6.84
N LEU A 45 10.60 20.69 -5.97
CA LEU A 45 9.70 19.82 -5.21
C LEU A 45 8.70 19.07 -6.10
N LEU A 46 8.15 19.73 -7.12
CA LEU A 46 7.23 19.11 -8.07
C LEU A 46 7.92 18.00 -8.88
N GLU A 47 9.17 18.22 -9.31
CA GLU A 47 9.95 17.20 -10.01
C GLU A 47 10.29 16.00 -9.13
N LEU A 48 10.74 16.25 -7.90
CA LEU A 48 11.02 15.19 -6.93
C LEU A 48 9.77 14.34 -6.67
N ARG A 49 8.62 14.99 -6.44
CA ARG A 49 7.34 14.29 -6.25
C ARG A 49 6.96 13.47 -7.48
N ARG A 50 7.14 14.02 -8.70
CA ARG A 50 6.85 13.29 -9.95
C ARG A 50 7.70 12.03 -10.07
N ARG A 51 9.02 12.13 -9.81
CA ARG A 51 9.95 10.99 -9.86
C ARG A 51 9.60 9.94 -8.81
N SER A 52 9.29 10.36 -7.59
CA SER A 52 8.87 9.45 -6.51
C SER A 52 7.59 8.70 -6.85
N LEU A 53 6.58 9.37 -7.40
CA LEU A 53 5.32 8.74 -7.80
C LEU A 53 5.53 7.75 -8.94
N ALA A 54 6.37 8.08 -9.93
CA ALA A 54 6.69 7.17 -11.03
C ALA A 54 7.38 5.88 -10.55
N LEU A 55 8.36 6.01 -9.65
CA LEU A 55 9.05 4.86 -9.05
C LEU A 55 8.10 4.00 -8.20
N MET A 56 7.22 4.64 -7.41
CA MET A 56 6.20 3.93 -6.63
C MET A 56 5.22 3.18 -7.52
N ASP A 57 4.78 3.79 -8.63
CA ASP A 57 3.87 3.15 -9.57
C ASP A 57 4.51 1.94 -10.25
N GLU A 58 5.75 2.07 -10.72
CA GLU A 58 6.52 0.96 -11.31
C GLU A 58 6.72 -0.18 -10.31
N PHE A 59 7.04 0.14 -9.05
CA PHE A 59 7.13 -0.83 -7.97
C PHE A 59 5.79 -1.55 -7.75
N CYS A 60 4.68 -0.80 -7.67
CA CYS A 60 3.35 -1.40 -7.55
C CYS A 60 2.99 -2.28 -8.75
N GLN A 61 3.38 -1.92 -9.97
CA GLN A 61 3.15 -2.76 -11.15
C GLN A 61 3.95 -4.07 -11.10
N MET A 62 5.19 -4.05 -10.61
CA MET A 62 5.97 -5.28 -10.40
C MET A 62 5.40 -6.17 -9.29
N HIS A 63 4.84 -5.56 -8.24
CA HIS A 63 4.38 -6.29 -7.04
C HIS A 63 2.88 -6.60 -7.03
N HIS A 64 2.09 -6.04 -7.94
CA HIS A 64 0.77 -6.58 -8.24
C HIS A 64 0.97 -7.93 -8.93
N ALA A 65 0.83 -9.01 -8.18
CA ALA A 65 0.69 -10.35 -8.73
C ALA A 65 -0.60 -10.42 -9.56
N GLN A 66 -0.55 -9.93 -10.80
CA GLN A 66 -1.56 -10.19 -11.81
C GLN A 66 -1.38 -11.64 -12.27
N GLY A 67 -1.91 -12.56 -11.48
CA GLY A 67 -1.83 -13.99 -11.75
C GLY A 67 -3.15 -14.66 -11.43
N LEU A 68 -3.69 -15.40 -12.40
CA LEU A 68 -4.76 -16.35 -12.14
C LEU A 68 -4.15 -17.55 -11.40
N ILE A 69 -4.52 -17.75 -10.14
CA ILE A 69 -4.14 -18.96 -9.39
C ILE A 69 -5.04 -20.09 -9.87
N THR A 70 -4.44 -21.16 -10.41
CA THR A 70 -5.19 -22.35 -10.79
C THR A 70 -5.40 -23.23 -9.55
N THR A 71 -6.65 -23.51 -9.21
CA THR A 71 -7.01 -24.37 -8.08
C THR A 71 -7.66 -25.66 -8.56
N CYS A 72 -7.49 -26.75 -7.81
CA CYS A 72 -8.20 -27.99 -8.07
C CYS A 72 -9.65 -27.81 -7.60
N SER A 73 -10.62 -28.01 -8.51
CA SER A 73 -12.04 -27.84 -8.18
C SER A 73 -12.50 -28.73 -7.03
N TYR A 74 -11.85 -29.88 -6.81
CA TYR A 74 -12.18 -30.86 -5.79
C TYR A 74 -11.48 -30.58 -4.45
N CYS A 75 -10.15 -30.66 -4.38
CA CYS A 75 -9.39 -30.54 -3.13
C CYS A 75 -8.89 -29.12 -2.81
N LYS A 76 -9.10 -28.14 -3.69
CA LYS A 76 -8.66 -26.74 -3.55
C LYS A 76 -7.15 -26.52 -3.47
N SER A 77 -6.32 -27.54 -3.72
CA SER A 77 -4.88 -27.38 -3.92
C SER A 77 -4.58 -26.39 -5.05
N ILE A 78 -3.46 -25.68 -4.94
CA ILE A 78 -2.98 -24.73 -5.94
C ILE A 78 -1.96 -25.41 -6.86
N ARG A 79 -2.07 -25.16 -8.17
CA ARG A 79 -1.04 -25.54 -9.15
C ARG A 79 -0.01 -24.43 -9.27
N ASP A 80 1.26 -24.76 -9.04
CA ASP A 80 2.36 -23.82 -9.22
C ASP A 80 2.81 -23.68 -10.70
N SER A 81 3.85 -22.88 -10.93
CA SER A 81 4.43 -22.65 -12.27
C SER A 81 5.12 -23.87 -12.87
N GLU A 82 5.56 -24.83 -12.04
CA GLU A 82 6.18 -26.08 -12.48
C GLU A 82 5.14 -27.19 -12.75
N GLY A 83 3.87 -26.92 -12.41
CA GLY A 83 2.75 -27.82 -12.63
C GLY A 83 2.46 -28.74 -11.45
N PHE A 84 3.15 -28.60 -10.31
CA PHE A 84 2.89 -29.38 -9.12
C PHE A 84 1.70 -28.84 -8.34
N TRP A 85 0.96 -29.75 -7.71
CA TRP A 85 -0.16 -29.42 -6.84
C TRP A 85 0.31 -29.37 -5.39
N GLN A 86 0.05 -28.25 -4.72
CA GLN A 86 0.38 -28.07 -3.32
C GLN A 86 -0.78 -27.47 -2.51
N PRO A 87 -0.84 -27.71 -1.18
CA PRO A 87 -1.80 -27.06 -0.29
C PRO A 87 -1.68 -25.53 -0.36
N ILE A 88 -2.80 -24.85 -0.14
CA ILE A 88 -2.88 -23.38 -0.22
C ILE A 88 -1.98 -22.71 0.80
N GLU A 89 -1.86 -23.28 2.00
CA GLU A 89 -1.00 -22.77 3.08
C GLU A 89 0.46 -22.75 2.62
N ARG A 90 0.93 -23.84 2.00
CA ARG A 90 2.30 -23.95 1.50
C ARG A 90 2.57 -22.92 0.41
N PHE A 91 1.66 -22.79 -0.54
CA PHE A 91 1.77 -21.79 -1.61
C PHE A 91 1.83 -20.36 -1.03
N LEU A 92 0.93 -20.03 -0.10
CA LEU A 92 0.90 -18.69 0.50
C LEU A 92 2.13 -18.42 1.37
N MET A 93 2.65 -19.40 2.10
CA MET A 93 3.90 -19.25 2.85
C MET A 93 5.12 -19.03 1.95
N GLN A 94 5.14 -19.61 0.75
CA GLN A 94 6.23 -19.41 -0.21
C GLN A 94 6.17 -18.03 -0.89
N HIS A 95 4.98 -17.47 -1.04
CA HIS A 95 4.75 -16.23 -1.78
C HIS A 95 4.35 -15.02 -0.91
N SER A 96 4.36 -15.16 0.42
CA SER A 96 4.03 -14.08 1.35
C SER A 96 4.75 -14.23 2.69
N THR A 97 4.59 -13.27 3.59
CA THR A 97 5.14 -13.29 4.95
C THR A 97 4.20 -13.96 5.97
N LEU A 98 3.13 -14.62 5.51
CA LEU A 98 2.14 -15.27 6.38
C LEU A 98 2.71 -16.54 7.04
N ASN A 99 2.34 -16.75 8.30
CA ASN A 99 2.59 -17.99 9.03
C ASN A 99 1.25 -18.63 9.40
N PHE A 100 1.13 -19.93 9.20
CA PHE A 100 -0.09 -20.67 9.51
C PHE A 100 0.07 -21.43 10.83
N SER A 101 -0.94 -21.33 11.68
CA SER A 101 -1.10 -22.16 12.87
C SER A 101 -2.34 -23.04 12.70
N HIS A 102 -2.30 -24.25 13.25
CA HIS A 102 -3.47 -25.11 13.27
C HIS A 102 -4.27 -24.88 14.55
N GLY A 103 -5.57 -24.63 14.39
CA GLY A 103 -6.53 -24.50 15.48
C GLY A 103 -7.86 -25.16 15.09
N ILE A 104 -8.70 -25.44 16.08
CA ILE A 104 -10.04 -25.99 15.88
C ILE A 104 -11.02 -24.92 16.35
N CYS A 105 -11.95 -24.51 15.49
CA CYS A 105 -12.96 -23.52 15.88
C CYS A 105 -13.95 -24.13 16.90
N PRO A 106 -14.68 -23.30 17.67
CA PRO A 106 -15.65 -23.80 18.65
C PRO A 106 -16.71 -24.74 18.05
N GLU A 107 -17.17 -24.47 16.82
CA GLU A 107 -18.17 -25.30 16.13
C GLU A 107 -17.65 -26.71 15.88
N CYS A 108 -16.48 -26.85 15.25
CA CYS A 108 -15.84 -28.14 15.03
C CYS A 108 -15.48 -28.86 16.34
N MET A 109 -15.16 -28.11 17.40
CA MET A 109 -14.92 -28.68 18.73
C MET A 109 -16.19 -29.32 19.29
N ASN A 110 -17.35 -28.63 19.18
CA ASN A 110 -18.64 -29.14 19.63
C ASN A 110 -19.06 -30.38 18.83
N GLU A 111 -18.85 -30.34 17.52
CA GLU A 111 -19.33 -31.38 16.60
C GLU A 111 -18.49 -32.66 16.68
N HIS A 112 -17.16 -32.52 16.69
CA HIS A 112 -16.26 -33.67 16.60
C HIS A 112 -15.67 -34.10 17.95
N PHE A 113 -15.68 -33.22 18.95
CA PHE A 113 -15.12 -33.48 20.28
C PHE A 113 -16.06 -33.06 21.42
N PRO A 114 -17.35 -33.47 21.41
CA PRO A 114 -18.32 -33.06 22.43
C PRO A 114 -17.89 -33.48 23.85
N ASP A 115 -17.24 -34.64 24.00
CA ASP A 115 -16.81 -35.17 25.30
C ASP A 115 -15.67 -34.35 25.94
N VAL A 116 -14.83 -33.73 25.12
CA VAL A 116 -13.72 -32.87 25.58
C VAL A 116 -14.25 -31.54 26.14
N GLN A 117 -15.40 -31.08 25.67
CA GLN A 117 -16.05 -29.90 26.26
C GLN A 117 -16.73 -30.21 27.58
N ASN A 118 -17.44 -31.34 27.64
CA ASN A 118 -18.16 -31.75 28.85
C ASN A 118 -17.18 -31.95 30.03
N SER A 119 -16.01 -32.54 29.78
CA SER A 119 -14.96 -32.72 30.81
C SER A 119 -14.31 -31.41 31.30
N ARG A 120 -14.25 -30.36 30.47
CA ARG A 120 -13.74 -29.02 30.87
C ARG A 120 -14.74 -28.22 31.71
N ALA A 121 -16.04 -28.43 31.50
CA ALA A 121 -17.10 -27.83 32.32
C ALA A 121 -17.11 -28.41 33.75
N GLU A 122 -16.89 -29.73 33.88
CA GLU A 122 -16.84 -30.40 35.19
C GLU A 122 -15.58 -30.03 36.00
N SER A 123 -14.45 -29.82 35.32
CA SER A 123 -13.19 -29.40 35.95
C SER A 123 -13.22 -27.97 36.51
N SER A 124 -14.13 -27.12 36.02
CA SER A 124 -14.30 -25.73 36.48
C SER A 124 -15.29 -25.62 37.65
N ASN A 125 -16.11 -26.65 37.90
CA ASN A 125 -17.07 -26.71 39.01
C ASN A 125 -16.50 -27.37 40.28
N ASN A 126 -15.28 -27.91 40.22
CA ASN A 126 -14.59 -28.53 41.37
C ASN A 126 -13.47 -27.66 41.97
N GLN A 127 -13.49 -26.35 41.69
CA GLN A 127 -12.73 -25.34 42.45
C GLN A 127 -13.70 -24.36 43.10
N SER A 128 -14.48 -24.85 44.06
CA SER A 128 -15.16 -24.08 45.11
C SER A 128 -15.35 -24.96 46.34
#